data_AF-A0A812RX00-F1
#
_entry.id   AF-A0A812RX00-F1
#
_cell.length_a   1.000
_cell.length_b   1.000
_cell.length_c   1.000
_cell.angle_alpha   90.00
_cell.angle_beta   90.00
_cell.angle_gamma   90.00
#
_symmetry.space_group_name_H-M   'P 1'
#
loop_
_entity.id
_entity.type
_entity.pdbx_description
1 polymer ?
#
loop_
_entity_poly.entity_id
_entity_poly.type
_entity_poly.pdbx_seq_one_letter_code
_entity_poly.pdbx_strand_id
1 'polypeptide(L)'
;MLHAVSQYESAPPRPIDENYWELQNLFIDGKLLDTCNGTLTARVGRQELLYGSQRLVSPLDWANIRRRFDGVKLFYRGDAWDIDGFLTRPIRKDTYDWDSTNQDQSFYGIYSTYKKSDLGKIDLYWLGYENNDSPFRADHDAGFFTIGMGHQFNEMAWKPKVMVYYDWASGDSITGNGFDQLFPLGHAYLGWMDLFARRNIEDFNVQLTAKPCDAWTLIAWYHVFNRQDTDDVPYTVVNAPYPNTTPDGSRYLGQEIDFLAKCQLTPRSDIIFGYSHFFTGSYFQDQHALNPAVFDGDADFF
;
A
#
# COMPACT_ATOMS: atom_id res chain seq x y z
N MET A 1 3.23 -23.51 3.26
CA MET A 1 4.65 -23.33 2.91
C MET A 1 4.67 -22.82 1.48
N LEU A 2 5.35 -21.70 1.23
CA LEU A 2 5.44 -21.06 -0.08
C LEU A 2 6.89 -21.15 -0.59
N HIS A 3 7.05 -21.32 -1.89
CA HIS A 3 8.34 -21.27 -2.58
C HIS A 3 8.18 -20.32 -3.77
N ALA A 4 8.70 -19.10 -3.63
CA ALA A 4 8.63 -18.04 -4.62
C ALA A 4 9.98 -17.89 -5.33
N VAL A 5 9.95 -17.94 -6.66
CA VAL A 5 11.10 -17.77 -7.56
C VAL A 5 10.79 -16.66 -8.55
N SER A 6 11.81 -15.91 -8.96
CA SER A 6 11.75 -14.94 -10.05
C SER A 6 12.74 -15.38 -11.13
N GLN A 7 12.34 -15.32 -12.40
CA GLN A 7 13.13 -15.83 -13.51
C GLN A 7 12.98 -14.91 -14.72
N TYR A 8 14.03 -14.86 -15.55
CA TYR A 8 14.10 -14.07 -16.78
C TYR A 8 14.14 -12.54 -16.59
N GLU A 9 14.44 -12.07 -15.38
CA GLU A 9 14.69 -10.66 -15.07
C GLU A 9 16.06 -10.21 -15.62
N SER A 10 16.16 -8.97 -16.09
CA SER A 10 17.44 -8.32 -16.41
C SER A 10 18.04 -7.56 -15.21
N ALA A 11 17.20 -7.26 -14.21
CA ALA A 11 17.55 -6.60 -12.96
C ALA A 11 17.62 -7.62 -11.81
N PRO A 12 18.36 -7.32 -10.72
CA PRO A 12 18.34 -8.17 -9.53
C PRO A 12 16.92 -8.25 -8.94
N PRO A 13 16.48 -9.43 -8.45
CA PRO A 13 15.17 -9.59 -7.82
C PRO A 13 15.00 -8.65 -6.62
N ARG A 14 13.80 -8.09 -6.46
CA ARG A 14 13.45 -7.24 -5.32
C ARG A 14 13.25 -8.10 -4.07
N PRO A 15 13.31 -7.50 -2.87
CA PRO A 15 13.05 -8.21 -1.62
C PRO A 15 11.67 -8.88 -1.54
N ILE A 16 10.73 -8.54 -2.40
CA ILE A 16 9.37 -9.11 -2.45
C ILE A 16 9.19 -10.22 -3.51
N ASP A 17 10.21 -10.50 -4.33
CA ASP A 17 10.08 -11.38 -5.51
C ASP A 17 10.41 -12.86 -5.19
N GLU A 18 11.43 -13.13 -4.35
CA GLU A 18 11.92 -14.50 -4.06
C GLU A 18 11.97 -14.86 -2.58
N ASN A 19 11.42 -16.00 -2.17
CA ASN A 19 11.61 -16.56 -0.84
C ASN A 19 11.40 -18.08 -0.87
N TYR A 20 12.30 -18.84 -0.27
CA TYR A 20 12.35 -20.29 -0.41
C TYR A 20 11.90 -20.99 0.87
N TRP A 21 10.88 -21.85 0.74
CA TRP A 21 10.44 -22.81 1.77
C TRP A 21 9.86 -22.22 3.06
N GLU A 22 9.05 -21.17 2.92
CA GLU A 22 8.65 -20.33 4.05
C GLU A 22 7.21 -20.59 4.54
N LEU A 23 6.96 -20.42 5.85
CA LEU A 23 5.63 -20.47 6.46
C LEU A 23 4.91 -19.11 6.39
N GLN A 24 3.89 -19.05 5.55
CA GLN A 24 3.10 -17.84 5.38
C GLN A 24 2.19 -17.53 6.58
N ASN A 25 1.53 -18.57 7.11
CA ASN A 25 0.67 -18.50 8.28
C ASN A 25 0.88 -19.75 9.13
N LEU A 26 1.08 -19.58 10.43
CA LEU A 26 1.13 -20.67 11.42
C LEU A 26 0.65 -20.11 12.76
N PHE A 27 -0.60 -20.35 13.09
CA PHE A 27 -1.22 -19.82 14.30
C PHE A 27 -2.24 -20.80 14.89
N ILE A 28 -2.56 -20.56 16.16
CA ILE A 28 -3.65 -21.23 16.87
C ILE A 28 -4.71 -20.20 17.22
N ASP A 29 -5.96 -20.51 16.90
CA ASP A 29 -7.14 -19.73 17.30
C ASP A 29 -7.87 -20.41 18.46
N GLY A 30 -8.02 -19.69 19.57
CA GLY A 30 -8.83 -20.08 20.71
C GLY A 30 -10.06 -19.19 20.81
N LYS A 31 -11.26 -19.76 20.62
CA LYS A 31 -12.51 -19.04 20.87
C LYS A 31 -12.69 -18.89 22.38
N LEU A 32 -12.67 -17.65 22.87
CA LEU A 32 -12.78 -17.32 24.29
C LEU A 32 -14.22 -17.09 24.73
N LEU A 33 -15.05 -16.50 23.86
CA LEU A 33 -16.48 -16.29 24.09
C LEU A 33 -17.26 -16.58 22.80
N ASP A 34 -18.41 -17.22 22.95
CA ASP A 34 -19.38 -17.43 21.87
C ASP A 34 -20.77 -17.08 22.37
N THR A 35 -21.37 -16.02 21.83
CA THR A 35 -22.67 -15.52 22.27
C THR A 35 -23.56 -15.25 21.06
N CYS A 36 -24.85 -15.02 21.30
CA CYS A 36 -25.79 -14.60 20.25
C CYS A 36 -25.42 -13.27 19.58
N ASN A 37 -24.63 -12.42 20.24
CA ASN A 37 -24.30 -11.07 19.75
C ASN A 37 -22.90 -10.98 19.14
N GLY A 38 -22.11 -12.05 19.23
CA GLY A 38 -20.77 -12.09 18.70
C GLY A 38 -19.83 -13.12 19.35
N THR A 39 -18.66 -13.22 18.75
CA THR A 39 -17.59 -14.16 19.11
C THR A 39 -16.32 -13.39 19.47
N LEU A 40 -15.66 -13.77 20.57
CA LEU A 40 -14.32 -13.30 20.93
C LEU A 40 -13.31 -14.43 20.71
N THR A 41 -12.25 -14.17 19.95
CA THR A 41 -11.21 -15.15 19.62
C THR A 41 -9.83 -14.56 19.90
N ALA A 42 -8.96 -15.36 20.51
CA ALA A 42 -7.54 -15.07 20.60
C ALA A 42 -6.77 -15.88 19.57
N ARG A 43 -5.83 -15.24 18.88
CA ARG A 43 -4.89 -15.84 17.94
C ARG A 43 -3.47 -15.66 18.44
N VAL A 44 -2.68 -16.71 18.39
CA VAL A 44 -1.24 -16.68 18.70
C VAL A 44 -0.47 -17.35 17.57
N GLY A 45 0.56 -16.67 17.04
CA GLY A 45 1.47 -17.19 16.03
C GLY A 45 1.70 -16.25 14.85
N ARG A 46 2.26 -16.79 13.77
CA ARG A 46 2.55 -16.10 12.52
C ARG A 46 1.29 -15.86 11.73
N GLN A 47 0.96 -14.61 11.47
CA GLN A 47 -0.30 -14.21 10.86
C GLN A 47 -0.13 -12.99 9.95
N GLU A 48 -1.13 -12.78 9.11
CA GLU A 48 -1.28 -11.57 8.31
C GLU A 48 -2.21 -10.57 9.00
N LEU A 49 -1.93 -9.29 8.82
CA LEU A 49 -2.78 -8.19 9.25
C LEU A 49 -3.32 -7.47 8.01
N LEU A 50 -4.65 -7.38 7.91
CA LEU A 50 -5.37 -6.73 6.83
C LEU A 50 -6.46 -5.88 7.45
N TYR A 51 -6.38 -4.55 7.27
CA TYR A 51 -7.31 -3.61 7.89
C TYR A 51 -7.84 -2.58 6.90
N GLY A 52 -9.15 -2.31 6.98
CA GLY A 52 -9.86 -1.32 6.16
C GLY A 52 -9.60 -1.49 4.67
N SER A 53 -9.35 -0.38 4.00
CA SER A 53 -8.94 -0.37 2.59
C SER A 53 -7.46 -0.73 2.39
N GLN A 54 -6.73 -1.17 3.42
CA GLN A 54 -5.31 -1.53 3.31
C GLN A 54 -4.38 -0.35 2.96
N ARG A 55 -4.85 0.89 3.21
CA ARG A 55 -4.08 2.13 3.01
C ARG A 55 -2.90 2.29 3.97
N LEU A 56 -2.95 1.61 5.12
CA LEU A 56 -1.93 1.64 6.18
C LEU A 56 -1.43 0.25 6.56
N VAL A 57 -2.31 -0.77 6.50
CA VAL A 57 -1.96 -2.14 6.89
C VAL A 57 -2.52 -3.12 5.88
N SER A 58 -1.60 -3.69 5.11
CA SER A 58 -1.83 -4.67 4.07
C SER A 58 -0.85 -5.84 4.21
N PRO A 59 -1.31 -7.07 3.99
CA PRO A 59 -0.44 -8.20 3.71
C PRO A 59 0.34 -8.09 2.39
N LEU A 60 0.09 -7.09 1.54
CA LEU A 60 0.72 -6.91 0.23
C LEU A 60 0.39 -8.07 -0.73
N ASP A 61 -0.90 -8.29 -0.97
CA ASP A 61 -1.43 -9.45 -1.72
C ASP A 61 -0.95 -9.59 -3.17
N TRP A 62 -0.44 -8.50 -3.74
CA TRP A 62 0.18 -8.46 -5.07
C TRP A 62 1.57 -9.09 -5.11
N ALA A 63 2.31 -9.03 -4.02
CA ALA A 63 3.67 -9.54 -3.97
C ALA A 63 3.70 -11.06 -3.85
N ASN A 64 4.73 -11.68 -4.44
CA ASN A 64 5.00 -13.11 -4.22
C ASN A 64 5.20 -13.41 -2.73
N ILE A 65 5.76 -12.44 -1.99
CA ILE A 65 5.98 -12.53 -0.55
C ILE A 65 5.09 -11.53 0.17
N ARG A 66 4.12 -12.06 0.92
CA ARG A 66 3.21 -11.26 1.75
C ARG A 66 3.86 -10.83 3.07
N ARG A 67 3.48 -9.65 3.56
CA ARG A 67 3.87 -9.13 4.88
C ARG A 67 3.22 -9.94 5.98
N ARG A 68 4.01 -10.33 6.96
CA ARG A 68 3.64 -11.24 8.04
C ARG A 68 4.12 -10.70 9.37
N PHE A 69 3.42 -11.14 10.42
CA PHE A 69 3.65 -10.70 11.78
C PHE A 69 3.59 -11.89 12.73
N ASP A 70 4.58 -12.01 13.61
CA ASP A 70 4.53 -12.95 14.73
C ASP A 70 3.96 -12.21 15.95
N GLY A 71 3.00 -12.82 16.65
CA GLY A 71 2.52 -12.25 17.90
C GLY A 71 1.15 -12.74 18.32
N VAL A 72 0.45 -11.88 19.05
CA VAL A 72 -0.87 -12.18 19.63
C VAL A 72 -1.90 -11.17 19.13
N LYS A 73 -3.12 -11.65 18.93
CA LYS A 73 -4.26 -10.85 18.52
C LYS A 73 -5.52 -11.33 19.22
N LEU A 74 -6.27 -10.40 19.80
CA LEU A 74 -7.59 -10.64 20.34
C LEU A 74 -8.59 -9.93 19.44
N PHE A 75 -9.58 -10.65 18.92
CA PHE A 75 -10.56 -10.06 18.02
C PHE A 75 -11.98 -10.49 18.34
N TYR A 76 -12.85 -9.49 18.41
CA TYR A 76 -14.28 -9.62 18.57
C TYR A 76 -14.97 -9.43 17.22
N ARG A 77 -15.92 -10.31 16.91
CA ARG A 77 -16.78 -10.22 15.73
C ARG A 77 -18.22 -10.25 16.20
N GLY A 78 -18.93 -9.13 16.10
CA GLY A 78 -20.33 -9.03 16.51
C GLY A 78 -21.20 -8.34 15.46
N ASP A 79 -22.49 -8.17 15.75
CA ASP A 79 -23.43 -7.63 14.74
C ASP A 79 -23.14 -6.18 14.36
N ALA A 80 -22.79 -5.34 15.34
CA ALA A 80 -22.58 -3.91 15.15
C ALA A 80 -21.10 -3.54 15.02
N TRP A 81 -20.23 -4.26 15.71
CA TRP A 81 -18.81 -3.93 15.86
C TRP A 81 -17.95 -5.15 15.59
N ASP A 82 -16.90 -4.93 14.81
CA ASP A 82 -15.72 -5.77 14.80
C ASP A 82 -14.57 -5.00 15.48
N ILE A 83 -13.82 -5.66 16.36
CA ILE A 83 -12.73 -5.02 17.11
C ILE A 83 -11.54 -5.98 17.16
N ASP A 84 -10.35 -5.46 16.90
CA ASP A 84 -9.09 -6.19 16.91
C ASP A 84 -8.11 -5.44 17.80
N GLY A 85 -7.62 -6.07 18.87
CA GLY A 85 -6.43 -5.64 19.60
C GLY A 85 -5.27 -6.56 19.26
N PHE A 86 -4.10 -6.03 18.95
CA PHE A 86 -2.94 -6.84 18.57
C PHE A 86 -1.63 -6.28 19.11
N LEU A 87 -0.71 -7.21 19.38
CA LEU A 87 0.67 -6.96 19.80
C LEU A 87 1.54 -7.91 18.98
N THR A 88 2.19 -7.39 17.95
CA THR A 88 2.94 -8.19 16.99
C THR A 88 4.29 -7.59 16.66
N ARG A 89 5.10 -8.38 15.96
CA ARG A 89 6.37 -7.96 15.39
C ARG A 89 6.41 -8.36 13.91
N PRO A 90 6.83 -7.47 13.00
CA PRO A 90 7.05 -7.83 11.61
C PRO A 90 8.07 -8.97 11.47
N ILE A 91 7.95 -9.75 10.41
CA ILE A 91 8.95 -10.75 10.05
C ILE A 91 10.12 -10.09 9.32
N ARG A 92 11.34 -10.39 9.77
CA ARG A 92 12.56 -10.14 9.02
C ARG A 92 12.75 -11.29 8.03
N LYS A 93 12.75 -10.93 6.75
CA LYS A 93 12.98 -11.88 5.67
C LYS A 93 14.46 -12.27 5.59
N ASP A 94 14.71 -13.55 5.37
CA ASP A 94 15.98 -14.05 4.81
C ASP A 94 15.67 -14.90 3.58
N THR A 95 16.27 -14.60 2.43
CA THR A 95 15.97 -15.34 1.18
C THR A 95 16.56 -16.76 1.21
N TYR A 96 17.64 -16.98 1.96
CA TYR A 96 18.42 -18.22 1.93
C TYR A 96 18.41 -18.98 3.26
N ASP A 97 17.71 -18.47 4.27
CA ASP A 97 17.51 -19.10 5.57
C ASP A 97 16.06 -18.88 6.04
N TRP A 98 15.70 -19.42 7.22
CA TRP A 98 14.38 -19.28 7.80
C TRP A 98 14.08 -17.84 8.21
N ASP A 99 12.87 -17.40 7.88
CA ASP A 99 12.39 -16.09 8.30
C ASP A 99 12.22 -16.01 9.82
N SER A 100 12.80 -14.96 10.41
CA SER A 100 12.81 -14.73 11.85
C SER A 100 11.96 -13.53 12.24
N THR A 101 11.47 -13.52 13.47
CA THR A 101 10.80 -12.34 14.03
C THR A 101 11.78 -11.18 14.13
N ASN A 102 11.43 -10.01 13.58
CA ASN A 102 12.25 -8.82 13.73
C ASN A 102 12.13 -8.28 15.17
N GLN A 103 13.20 -8.36 15.96
CA GLN A 103 13.21 -7.90 17.35
C GLN A 103 13.35 -6.38 17.48
N ASP A 104 13.78 -5.71 16.42
CA ASP A 104 14.01 -4.26 16.39
C ASP A 104 12.75 -3.48 16.03
N GLN A 105 11.69 -4.18 15.63
CA GLN A 105 10.40 -3.60 15.27
C GLN A 105 9.25 -4.17 16.09
N SER A 106 8.33 -3.31 16.51
CA SER A 106 7.08 -3.71 17.15
C SER A 106 5.91 -3.01 16.47
N PHE A 107 4.80 -3.72 16.28
CA PHE A 107 3.57 -3.18 15.71
C PHE A 107 2.38 -3.61 16.55
N TYR A 108 1.63 -2.63 17.06
CA TYR A 108 0.54 -2.88 17.99
C TYR A 108 -0.58 -1.88 17.79
N GLY A 109 -1.76 -2.21 18.30
CA GLY A 109 -2.86 -1.27 18.21
C GLY A 109 -4.22 -1.88 18.47
N ILE A 110 -5.21 -1.01 18.30
CA ILE A 110 -6.61 -1.36 18.30
C ILE A 110 -7.22 -0.87 16.99
N TYR A 111 -7.91 -1.75 16.30
CA TYR A 111 -8.67 -1.45 15.08
C TYR A 111 -10.12 -1.84 15.29
N SER A 112 -11.05 -0.99 14.91
CA SER A 112 -12.48 -1.27 15.05
C SER A 112 -13.26 -0.84 13.82
N THR A 113 -14.26 -1.64 13.45
CA THR A 113 -15.17 -1.37 12.34
C THR A 113 -16.60 -1.35 12.86
N TYR A 114 -17.26 -0.20 12.75
CA TYR A 114 -18.69 -0.06 12.97
C TYR A 114 -19.47 -0.33 11.69
N LYS A 115 -20.47 -1.23 11.76
CA LYS A 115 -21.16 -1.78 10.59
C LYS A 115 -22.59 -1.26 10.37
N LYS A 116 -23.15 -0.52 11.34
CA LYS A 116 -24.58 -0.11 11.34
C LYS A 116 -24.79 1.38 11.08
N SER A 117 -23.86 2.04 10.41
CA SER A 117 -24.02 3.44 9.99
C SER A 117 -24.66 3.51 8.60
N ASP A 118 -25.53 4.51 8.40
CA ASP A 118 -26.13 4.81 7.09
C ASP A 118 -25.10 5.35 6.08
N LEU A 119 -23.94 5.80 6.55
CA LEU A 119 -22.81 6.25 5.72
C LEU A 119 -21.94 5.08 5.21
N GLY A 120 -22.28 3.83 5.56
CA GLY A 120 -21.46 2.66 5.32
C GLY A 120 -20.62 2.27 6.54
N LYS A 121 -19.55 1.52 6.32
CA LYS A 121 -18.65 1.09 7.41
C LYS A 121 -17.77 2.26 7.87
N ILE A 122 -17.63 2.41 9.18
CA ILE A 122 -16.73 3.40 9.79
C ILE A 122 -15.62 2.64 10.49
N ASP A 123 -14.38 2.89 10.07
CA ASP A 123 -13.19 2.33 10.70
C ASP A 123 -12.56 3.35 11.65
N LEU A 124 -12.26 2.94 12.88
CA LEU A 124 -11.60 3.74 13.92
C LEU A 124 -10.40 2.96 14.45
N TYR A 125 -9.25 3.60 14.56
CA TYR A 125 -8.01 2.92 14.93
C TYR A 125 -7.03 3.80 15.70
N TRP A 126 -6.21 3.12 16.50
CA TRP A 126 -4.96 3.64 17.05
C TRP A 126 -3.88 2.58 16.81
N LEU A 127 -2.80 2.98 16.15
CA LEU A 127 -1.73 2.09 15.72
C LEU A 127 -0.40 2.66 16.24
N GLY A 128 0.38 1.83 16.91
CA GLY A 128 1.74 2.13 17.31
C GLY A 128 2.73 1.28 16.51
N TYR A 129 3.79 1.92 16.03
CA TYR A 129 4.89 1.27 15.34
C TYR A 129 6.20 1.79 15.93
N GLU A 130 7.06 0.87 16.36
CA GLU A 130 8.39 1.18 16.87
C GLU A 130 9.43 0.54 15.95
N ASN A 131 10.49 1.28 15.66
CA ASN A 131 11.61 0.81 14.85
C ASN A 131 12.94 1.31 15.42
N ASN A 132 13.66 0.44 16.12
CA ASN A 132 14.92 0.77 16.79
C ASN A 132 16.09 1.00 15.81
N ASP A 133 15.95 0.52 14.58
CA ASP A 133 16.93 0.70 13.50
C ASP A 133 16.71 1.99 12.70
N SER A 134 15.70 2.79 13.05
CA SER A 134 15.45 4.05 12.35
C SER A 134 16.60 5.05 12.57
N PRO A 135 17.21 5.58 11.49
CA PRO A 135 18.17 6.68 11.60
C PRO A 135 17.50 8.01 11.96
N PHE A 136 16.16 8.09 11.84
CA PHE A 136 15.37 9.28 12.13
C PHE A 136 14.93 9.26 13.61
N ARG A 137 15.39 10.25 14.38
CA ARG A 137 15.13 10.40 15.82
C ARG A 137 14.68 11.82 16.16
N ALA A 138 13.64 12.28 15.48
CA ALA A 138 13.06 13.58 15.71
C ALA A 138 11.56 13.45 15.94
N ASP A 139 11.08 14.16 16.96
CA ASP A 139 9.65 14.31 17.20
C ASP A 139 9.07 15.20 16.11
N HIS A 140 7.98 14.75 15.49
CA HIS A 140 7.25 15.50 14.48
C HIS A 140 5.79 15.03 14.46
N ASP A 141 4.91 15.89 13.94
CA ASP A 141 3.52 15.56 13.67
C ASP A 141 3.32 15.50 12.16
N ALA A 142 2.71 14.42 11.69
CA ALA A 142 2.47 14.19 10.27
C ALA A 142 1.08 13.61 10.04
N GLY A 143 0.59 13.72 8.81
CA GLY A 143 -0.75 13.25 8.47
C GLY A 143 -0.93 12.95 7.00
N PHE A 144 -2.04 12.27 6.71
CA PHE A 144 -2.51 12.07 5.36
C PHE A 144 -4.04 12.13 5.33
N PHE A 145 -4.60 12.43 4.16
CA PHE A 145 -6.00 12.17 3.88
C PHE A 145 -6.19 11.79 2.41
N THR A 146 -7.30 11.11 2.15
CA THR A 146 -7.76 10.87 0.79
C THR A 146 -9.24 11.22 0.72
N ILE A 147 -9.63 11.96 -0.30
CA ILE A 147 -11.03 12.21 -0.62
C ILE A 147 -11.32 11.71 -2.03
N GLY A 148 -12.48 11.08 -2.20
CA GLY A 148 -12.92 10.52 -3.47
C GLY A 148 -14.39 10.76 -3.71
N MET A 149 -14.74 11.13 -4.93
CA MET A 149 -16.12 11.26 -5.38
C MET A 149 -16.25 10.64 -6.75
N GLY A 150 -17.39 10.04 -7.05
CA GLY A 150 -17.63 9.56 -8.39
C GLY A 150 -19.06 9.15 -8.66
N HIS A 151 -19.28 8.75 -9.91
CA HIS A 151 -20.59 8.41 -10.43
C HIS A 151 -20.52 7.17 -11.32
N GLN A 152 -21.54 6.33 -11.21
CA GLN A 152 -21.71 5.10 -11.98
C GLN A 152 -22.84 5.31 -12.99
N PHE A 153 -22.52 5.33 -14.28
CA PHE A 153 -23.47 5.55 -15.37
C PHE A 153 -24.13 4.23 -15.78
N ASN A 154 -25.13 3.77 -15.03
CA ASN A 154 -25.76 2.46 -15.24
C ASN A 154 -26.53 2.31 -16.57
N GLU A 155 -26.97 3.43 -17.16
CA GLU A 155 -27.77 3.45 -18.39
C GLU A 155 -26.91 3.42 -19.68
N MET A 156 -25.59 3.54 -19.56
CA MET A 156 -24.68 3.52 -20.70
C MET A 156 -24.15 2.11 -20.97
N ALA A 157 -23.80 1.83 -22.22
CA ALA A 157 -23.05 0.63 -22.57
C ALA A 157 -21.79 0.52 -21.70
N TRP A 158 -21.52 -0.70 -21.23
CA TRP A 158 -20.39 -1.04 -20.35
C TRP A 158 -20.43 -0.44 -18.95
N LYS A 159 -21.49 0.30 -18.58
CA LYS A 159 -21.71 0.86 -17.25
C LYS A 159 -20.42 1.53 -16.72
N PRO A 160 -19.92 2.61 -17.34
CA PRO A 160 -18.70 3.25 -16.90
C PRO A 160 -18.89 3.88 -15.52
N LYS A 161 -17.86 3.81 -14.71
CA LYS A 161 -17.73 4.45 -13.41
C LYS A 161 -16.56 5.42 -13.48
N VAL A 162 -16.82 6.68 -13.18
CA VAL A 162 -15.78 7.71 -13.08
C VAL A 162 -15.62 8.08 -11.62
N MET A 163 -14.40 7.98 -11.12
CA MET A 163 -14.00 8.46 -9.80
C MET A 163 -12.94 9.53 -9.96
N VAL A 164 -13.03 10.57 -9.15
CA VAL A 164 -12.01 11.60 -8.98
C VAL A 164 -11.54 11.54 -7.53
N TYR A 165 -10.23 11.52 -7.33
CA TYR A 165 -9.63 11.49 -6.01
C TYR A 165 -8.59 12.59 -5.86
N TYR A 166 -8.35 12.93 -4.60
CA TYR A 166 -7.19 13.68 -4.18
C TYR A 166 -6.60 13.01 -2.95
N ASP A 167 -5.34 12.61 -3.06
CA ASP A 167 -4.53 12.02 -2.00
C ASP A 167 -3.49 13.07 -1.56
N TRP A 168 -3.35 13.25 -0.26
CA TRP A 168 -2.41 14.19 0.36
C TRP A 168 -1.69 13.50 1.51
N ALA A 169 -0.37 13.65 1.60
CA ALA A 169 0.43 13.20 2.73
C ALA A 169 1.59 14.16 2.98
N SER A 170 1.78 14.53 4.25
CA SER A 170 2.74 15.56 4.62
C SER A 170 4.20 15.18 4.30
N GLY A 171 4.97 16.17 3.85
CA GLY A 171 6.43 16.16 3.96
C GLY A 171 6.88 16.81 5.28
N ASP A 172 8.18 17.08 5.38
CA ASP A 172 8.76 17.87 6.47
C ASP A 172 10.09 18.52 6.02
N SER A 173 10.44 19.68 6.58
CA SER A 173 11.73 20.35 6.33
C SER A 173 12.97 19.47 6.63
N ILE A 174 12.81 18.40 7.41
CA ILE A 174 13.80 17.37 7.65
C ILE A 174 13.42 16.13 6.83
N THR A 175 14.22 15.84 5.80
CA THR A 175 14.08 14.60 5.02
C THR A 175 14.00 13.37 5.92
N GLY A 176 12.92 12.62 5.76
CA GLY A 176 12.57 11.41 6.50
C GLY A 176 11.49 11.61 7.57
N ASN A 177 11.20 12.85 7.96
CA ASN A 177 10.20 13.18 8.98
C ASN A 177 8.79 13.47 8.42
N GLY A 178 8.56 13.23 7.12
CA GLY A 178 7.20 13.27 6.56
C GLY A 178 6.35 12.08 7.00
N PHE A 179 5.07 12.09 6.61
CA PHE A 179 4.10 11.05 6.96
C PHE A 179 4.62 9.62 6.66
N ASP A 180 4.45 8.69 7.60
CA ASP A 180 4.83 7.29 7.43
C ASP A 180 3.64 6.43 6.99
N GLN A 181 3.75 5.82 5.81
CA GLN A 181 2.69 5.00 5.23
C GLN A 181 2.51 3.61 5.90
N LEU A 182 3.38 3.24 6.85
CA LEU A 182 3.41 1.97 7.57
C LEU A 182 3.59 0.77 6.64
N PHE A 183 2.55 -0.07 6.51
CA PHE A 183 2.56 -1.30 5.73
C PHE A 183 1.47 -1.26 4.64
N PRO A 184 1.50 -0.31 3.69
CA PRO A 184 0.38 -0.07 2.79
C PRO A 184 0.37 -1.04 1.58
N LEU A 185 -0.78 -1.14 0.92
CA LEU A 185 -0.86 -1.60 -0.47
C LEU A 185 -0.68 -0.38 -1.39
N GLY A 186 0.55 -0.14 -1.87
CA GLY A 186 0.95 1.09 -2.58
C GLY A 186 0.22 1.33 -3.90
N HIS A 187 0.47 0.51 -4.93
CA HIS A 187 -0.14 0.65 -6.27
C HIS A 187 -1.67 0.63 -6.30
N ALA A 188 -2.33 0.12 -5.26
CA ALA A 188 -3.78 0.20 -5.18
C ALA A 188 -4.28 1.65 -5.09
N TYR A 189 -3.39 2.63 -4.88
CA TYR A 189 -3.71 4.04 -4.64
C TYR A 189 -2.82 5.05 -5.38
N LEU A 190 -1.52 4.81 -5.52
CA LEU A 190 -0.56 5.79 -6.08
C LEU A 190 0.08 5.31 -7.39
N GLY A 191 -0.74 4.78 -8.30
CA GLY A 191 -0.30 4.32 -9.64
C GLY A 191 0.23 2.89 -9.66
N TRP A 192 0.07 2.20 -10.80
CA TRP A 192 0.49 0.80 -10.96
C TRP A 192 1.99 0.62 -11.17
N MET A 193 2.72 1.71 -11.40
CA MET A 193 4.18 1.66 -11.58
C MET A 193 4.95 1.56 -10.26
N ASP A 194 4.28 1.66 -9.11
CA ASP A 194 4.91 1.56 -7.77
C ASP A 194 6.11 2.53 -7.65
N LEU A 195 5.96 3.76 -8.15
CA LEU A 195 7.02 4.78 -8.10
C LEU A 195 7.08 5.44 -6.72
N PHE A 196 5.93 5.94 -6.23
CA PHE A 196 5.90 6.80 -5.06
C PHE A 196 5.28 6.13 -3.83
N ALA A 197 5.86 6.43 -2.66
CA ALA A 197 5.21 6.20 -1.38
C ALA A 197 4.22 7.31 -1.05
N ARG A 198 3.29 7.02 -0.13
CA ARG A 198 2.47 8.04 0.51
C ARG A 198 3.30 8.76 1.58
N ARG A 199 4.24 9.62 1.16
CA ARG A 199 5.05 10.49 2.00
C ARG A 199 5.50 11.68 1.16
N ASN A 200 5.34 12.90 1.68
CA ASN A 200 5.60 14.12 0.93
C ASN A 200 4.96 14.13 -0.47
N ILE A 201 3.67 13.83 -0.55
CA ILE A 201 3.00 13.66 -1.85
C ILE A 201 1.60 14.24 -1.88
N GLU A 202 1.29 14.83 -3.02
CA GLU A 202 -0.07 15.12 -3.47
C GLU A 202 -0.32 14.45 -4.82
N ASP A 203 -1.46 13.81 -4.93
CA ASP A 203 -1.91 13.17 -6.17
C ASP A 203 -3.36 13.54 -6.46
N PHE A 204 -3.56 14.25 -7.56
CA PHE A 204 -4.87 14.39 -8.17
C PHE A 204 -5.03 13.30 -9.22
N ASN A 205 -6.03 12.44 -9.05
CA ASN A 205 -6.21 11.33 -9.97
C ASN A 205 -7.67 11.10 -10.38
N VAL A 206 -7.83 10.55 -11.58
CA VAL A 206 -9.13 10.23 -12.17
C VAL A 206 -9.11 8.79 -12.66
N GLN A 207 -10.01 7.97 -12.13
CA GLN A 207 -10.15 6.57 -12.50
C GLN A 207 -11.45 6.35 -13.27
N LEU A 208 -11.33 5.79 -14.47
CA LEU A 208 -12.43 5.24 -15.25
C LEU A 208 -12.42 3.72 -15.13
N THR A 209 -13.53 3.13 -14.72
CA THR A 209 -13.75 1.68 -14.77
C THR A 209 -14.93 1.38 -15.70
N ALA A 210 -14.81 0.39 -16.57
CA ALA A 210 -15.91 -0.06 -17.43
C ALA A 210 -15.97 -1.59 -17.48
N LYS A 211 -17.16 -2.15 -17.70
CA LYS A 211 -17.39 -3.58 -17.80
C LYS A 211 -18.05 -3.93 -19.13
N PRO A 212 -17.26 -4.24 -20.19
CA PRO A 212 -17.81 -4.60 -21.49
C PRO A 212 -18.79 -5.77 -21.45
N CYS A 213 -18.53 -6.74 -20.57
CA CYS A 213 -19.42 -7.80 -20.15
C CYS A 213 -19.06 -8.22 -18.72
N ASP A 214 -19.79 -9.16 -18.13
CA ASP A 214 -19.58 -9.56 -16.73
C ASP A 214 -18.19 -10.15 -16.46
N ALA A 215 -17.55 -10.75 -17.48
CA ALA A 215 -16.21 -11.35 -17.35
C ALA A 215 -15.07 -10.32 -17.41
N TRP A 216 -15.29 -9.14 -18.01
CA TRP A 216 -14.23 -8.16 -18.24
C TRP A 216 -14.42 -6.90 -17.40
N THR A 217 -13.34 -6.45 -16.77
CA THR A 217 -13.24 -5.13 -16.15
C THR A 217 -12.05 -4.40 -16.75
N LEU A 218 -12.32 -3.26 -17.39
CA LEU A 218 -11.33 -2.35 -17.93
C LEU A 218 -11.15 -1.18 -16.97
N ILE A 219 -9.92 -0.80 -16.70
CA ILE A 219 -9.56 0.35 -15.87
C ILE A 219 -8.62 1.24 -16.69
N ALA A 220 -8.92 2.53 -16.73
CA ALA A 220 -7.98 3.57 -17.11
C ALA A 220 -7.82 4.50 -15.91
N TRP A 221 -6.60 4.74 -15.45
CA TRP A 221 -6.33 5.60 -14.30
C TRP A 221 -5.27 6.61 -14.66
N TYR A 222 -5.55 7.89 -14.42
CA TYR A 222 -4.63 8.97 -14.67
C TYR A 222 -4.30 9.68 -13.36
N HIS A 223 -3.01 9.92 -13.13
CA HIS A 223 -2.47 10.55 -11.92
C HIS A 223 -1.65 11.80 -12.26
N VAL A 224 -1.63 12.76 -11.33
CA VAL A 224 -0.78 13.96 -11.39
C VAL A 224 -0.08 14.12 -10.06
N PHE A 225 1.21 13.76 -10.02
CA PHE A 225 1.99 13.69 -8.80
C PHE A 225 2.76 14.98 -8.54
N ASN A 226 2.74 15.42 -7.29
CA ASN A 226 3.47 16.58 -6.80
C ASN A 226 4.05 16.28 -5.42
N ARG A 227 5.17 16.92 -5.09
CA ARG A 227 5.64 17.00 -3.70
C ARG A 227 4.69 17.86 -2.88
N GLN A 228 4.38 17.44 -1.66
CA GLN A 228 3.53 18.24 -0.78
C GLN A 228 4.29 19.46 -0.24
N ASP A 229 5.49 19.21 0.27
CA ASP A 229 6.47 20.17 0.77
C ASP A 229 7.71 20.17 -0.15
N THR A 230 8.11 21.35 -0.61
CA THR A 230 9.28 21.51 -1.50
C THR A 230 10.60 21.48 -0.73
N ASP A 231 10.57 21.61 0.60
CA ASP A 231 11.75 21.48 1.46
C ASP A 231 12.11 20.01 1.75
N ASP A 232 11.32 19.07 1.21
CA ASP A 232 11.54 17.62 1.30
C ASP A 232 11.63 16.97 -0.08
N VAL A 233 12.18 15.77 -0.17
CA VAL A 233 12.33 14.96 -1.40
C VAL A 233 11.10 14.06 -1.61
N PRO A 234 10.86 13.50 -2.81
CA PRO A 234 9.89 12.43 -2.97
C PRO A 234 10.44 11.12 -2.39
N TYR A 235 9.54 10.18 -2.10
CA TYR A 235 9.89 8.87 -1.53
C TYR A 235 9.47 7.76 -2.47
N THR A 236 10.34 6.78 -2.64
CA THR A 236 10.08 5.54 -3.38
C THR A 236 8.97 4.73 -2.69
N VAL A 237 8.30 3.83 -3.40
CA VAL A 237 7.23 2.96 -2.84
C VAL A 237 7.61 2.21 -1.56
N VAL A 238 8.91 1.96 -1.33
CA VAL A 238 9.44 1.33 -0.09
C VAL A 238 9.66 2.33 1.05
N ASN A 239 9.14 3.55 0.94
CA ASN A 239 9.22 4.64 1.91
C ASN A 239 10.63 5.22 2.14
N ALA A 240 11.56 4.99 1.20
CA ALA A 240 12.92 5.55 1.24
C ALA A 240 13.01 6.80 0.34
N PRO A 241 13.82 7.82 0.72
CA PRO A 241 14.10 8.97 -0.14
C PRO A 241 14.52 8.56 -1.55
N TYR A 242 14.06 9.28 -2.58
CA TYR A 242 14.51 9.02 -3.95
C TYR A 242 16.03 9.19 -4.06
N PRO A 243 16.76 8.18 -4.57
CA PRO A 243 18.21 8.21 -4.61
C PRO A 243 18.76 9.39 -5.39
N ASN A 244 19.86 9.97 -4.91
CA ASN A 244 20.59 11.06 -5.58
C ASN A 244 19.81 12.37 -5.78
N THR A 245 18.66 12.53 -5.12
CA THR A 245 17.85 13.75 -5.19
C THR A 245 18.01 14.63 -3.95
N THR A 246 17.64 15.91 -4.09
CA THR A 246 17.70 16.94 -3.06
C THR A 246 16.39 17.72 -3.02
N PRO A 247 16.06 18.44 -1.94
CA PRO A 247 14.86 19.27 -1.88
C PRO A 247 14.76 20.35 -2.98
N ASP A 248 15.89 20.82 -3.50
CA ASP A 248 15.94 21.86 -4.53
C ASP A 248 15.11 21.49 -5.76
N GLY A 249 14.53 22.49 -6.44
CA GLY A 249 13.82 22.31 -7.71
C GLY A 249 12.31 22.23 -7.60
N SER A 250 11.68 21.80 -8.69
CA SER A 250 10.24 21.90 -8.90
C SER A 250 9.41 21.01 -7.97
N ARG A 251 8.17 21.42 -7.72
CA ARG A 251 7.20 20.61 -6.99
C ARG A 251 6.65 19.42 -7.80
N TYR A 252 6.58 19.58 -9.11
CA TYR A 252 5.89 18.67 -10.03
C TYR A 252 6.73 17.41 -10.31
N LEU A 253 6.22 16.25 -9.92
CA LEU A 253 6.91 14.97 -10.03
C LEU A 253 6.65 14.30 -11.38
N GLY A 254 5.43 14.41 -11.91
CA GLY A 254 5.06 13.82 -13.19
C GLY A 254 3.60 13.43 -13.28
N GLN A 255 3.28 12.67 -14.32
CA GLN A 255 1.96 12.10 -14.57
C GLN A 255 2.08 10.61 -14.84
N GLU A 256 1.09 9.83 -14.45
CA GLU A 256 1.01 8.41 -14.78
C GLU A 256 -0.32 8.10 -15.45
N ILE A 257 -0.29 7.22 -16.46
CA ILE A 257 -1.49 6.62 -17.02
C ILE A 257 -1.40 5.10 -16.95
N ASP A 258 -2.38 4.49 -16.30
CA ASP A 258 -2.52 3.05 -16.15
C ASP A 258 -3.68 2.54 -17.01
N PHE A 259 -3.45 1.45 -17.73
CA PHE A 259 -4.48 0.68 -18.40
C PHE A 259 -4.45 -0.76 -17.90
N LEU A 260 -5.56 -1.24 -17.35
CA LEU A 260 -5.70 -2.62 -16.91
C LEU A 260 -6.91 -3.27 -17.55
N ALA A 261 -6.75 -4.50 -18.02
CA ALA A 261 -7.83 -5.36 -18.46
C ALA A 261 -7.83 -6.63 -17.61
N LYS A 262 -8.82 -6.75 -16.74
CA LYS A 262 -9.02 -7.92 -15.86
C LYS A 262 -10.09 -8.82 -16.46
N CYS A 263 -9.75 -10.08 -16.70
CA CYS A 263 -10.65 -11.11 -17.20
C CYS A 263 -10.87 -12.16 -16.12
N GLN A 264 -12.10 -12.31 -15.66
CA GLN A 264 -12.47 -13.41 -14.78
C GLN A 264 -12.74 -14.67 -15.61
N LEU A 265 -11.79 -15.59 -15.62
CA LEU A 265 -11.92 -16.86 -16.35
C LEU A 265 -12.83 -17.85 -15.63
N THR A 266 -12.71 -17.92 -14.30
CA THR A 266 -13.51 -18.78 -13.43
C THR A 266 -13.81 -18.08 -12.10
N PRO A 267 -14.66 -18.64 -11.23
CA PRO A 267 -14.85 -18.12 -9.87
C PRO A 267 -13.59 -18.07 -9.00
N ARG A 268 -12.47 -18.68 -9.43
CA ARG A 268 -11.21 -18.77 -8.65
C ARG A 268 -9.98 -18.37 -9.46
N SER A 269 -10.14 -17.84 -10.67
CA SER A 269 -9.03 -17.53 -11.55
C SER A 269 -9.35 -16.33 -12.41
N ASP A 270 -8.42 -15.38 -12.41
CA ASP A 270 -8.40 -14.20 -13.23
C ASP A 270 -7.08 -14.09 -14.01
N ILE A 271 -7.13 -13.39 -15.14
CA ILE A 271 -5.95 -12.91 -15.85
C ILE A 271 -6.04 -11.39 -15.88
N ILE A 272 -4.93 -10.72 -15.61
CA ILE A 272 -4.80 -9.28 -15.68
C ILE A 272 -3.75 -8.95 -16.75
N PHE A 273 -4.13 -8.06 -17.68
CA PHE A 273 -3.20 -7.40 -18.58
C PHE A 273 -3.02 -5.96 -18.10
N GLY A 274 -1.79 -5.48 -18.04
CA GLY A 274 -1.45 -4.13 -17.63
C GLY A 274 -0.58 -3.42 -18.65
N TYR A 275 -0.72 -2.11 -18.71
CA TYR A 275 0.28 -1.21 -19.29
C TYR A 275 0.20 0.11 -18.55
N SER A 276 1.33 0.63 -18.12
CA SER A 276 1.42 1.90 -17.41
C SER A 276 2.55 2.73 -17.99
N HIS A 277 2.35 4.05 -18.07
CA HIS A 277 3.37 4.97 -18.55
C HIS A 277 3.47 6.19 -17.65
N PHE A 278 4.70 6.52 -17.25
CA PHE A 278 5.02 7.67 -16.43
C PHE A 278 5.73 8.74 -17.26
N PHE A 279 5.10 9.91 -17.33
CA PHE A 279 5.67 11.12 -17.93
C PHE A 279 6.40 11.92 -16.85
N THR A 280 7.71 12.06 -17.04
CA THR A 280 8.56 12.63 -16.01
C THR A 280 8.36 14.14 -15.85
N GLY A 281 8.20 14.57 -14.60
CA GLY A 281 7.99 15.97 -14.25
C GLY A 281 9.28 16.77 -14.11
N SER A 282 9.12 18.09 -13.99
CA SER A 282 10.25 19.02 -13.94
C SER A 282 11.13 18.86 -12.71
N TYR A 283 10.64 18.25 -11.62
CA TYR A 283 11.50 17.94 -10.47
C TYR A 283 12.69 17.08 -10.88
N PHE A 284 12.46 15.99 -11.61
CA PHE A 284 13.53 15.09 -12.03
C PHE A 284 14.45 15.71 -13.08
N GLN A 285 13.93 16.60 -13.93
CA GLN A 285 14.75 17.39 -14.86
C GLN A 285 15.67 18.35 -14.10
N ASP A 286 15.15 19.04 -13.08
CA ASP A 286 15.94 19.91 -12.20
C ASP A 286 17.01 19.08 -11.46
N GLN A 287 16.65 17.90 -10.94
CA GLN A 287 17.60 17.00 -10.28
C GLN A 287 18.66 16.47 -11.24
N HIS A 288 18.32 16.12 -12.48
CA HIS A 288 19.27 15.65 -13.48
C HIS A 288 20.27 16.76 -13.86
N ALA A 289 19.82 18.01 -13.93
CA ALA A 289 20.69 19.16 -14.16
C ALA A 289 21.69 19.37 -13.00
N LEU A 290 21.30 19.06 -11.76
CA LEU A 290 22.19 19.09 -10.59
C LEU A 290 23.09 17.85 -10.51
N ASN A 291 22.56 16.68 -10.87
CA ASN A 291 23.22 15.39 -10.79
C ASN A 291 22.75 14.46 -11.93
N PRO A 292 23.57 14.28 -12.98
CA PRO A 292 23.21 13.45 -14.14
C PRO A 292 22.99 11.96 -13.84
N ALA A 293 23.25 11.50 -12.61
CA ALA A 293 22.90 10.15 -12.16
C ALA A 293 21.40 9.97 -11.88
N VAL A 294 20.63 11.05 -11.74
CA VAL A 294 19.17 11.00 -11.62
C VAL A 294 18.57 10.82 -13.01
N PHE A 295 17.69 9.85 -13.18
CA PHE A 295 16.99 9.64 -14.45
C PHE A 295 15.85 10.66 -14.59
N ASP A 296 15.76 11.31 -15.76
CA ASP A 296 14.75 12.33 -16.08
C ASP A 296 13.89 11.97 -17.31
N GLY A 297 14.06 10.77 -17.85
CA GLY A 297 13.25 10.25 -18.95
C GLY A 297 11.94 9.64 -18.46
N ASP A 298 11.04 9.37 -19.41
CA ASP A 298 9.79 8.65 -19.14
C ASP A 298 10.04 7.16 -18.86
N ALA A 299 9.05 6.48 -18.28
CA ALA A 299 9.13 5.06 -17.95
C ALA A 299 7.85 4.30 -18.34
N ASP A 300 8.00 3.01 -18.63
CA ASP A 300 6.91 2.09 -18.98
C ASP A 300 6.90 0.88 -18.03
N PHE A 301 5.71 0.37 -17.72
CA PHE A 301 5.48 -0.87 -16.97
C PHE A 301 4.43 -1.74 -17.69
N PHE A 302 4.65 -3.06 -17.74
CA PHE A 302 3.83 -4.03 -18.48
C PHE A 302 3.45 -5.22 -17.59
#